data_AF-A0A1Q4XG83-F1
#
_entry.id   AF-A0A1Q4XG83-F1
#
_cell.length_a   1.000
_cell.length_b   1.000
_cell.length_c   1.000
_cell.angle_alpha   90.00
_cell.angle_beta   90.00
_cell.angle_gamma   90.00
#
_symmetry.space_group_name_H-M   'P 1'
#
loop_
_entity.id
_entity.type
_entity.pdbx_description
1 polymer ?
#
loop_
_entity_poly.entity_id
_entity_poly.type
_entity_poly.pdbx_seq_one_letter_code
_entity_poly.pdbx_strand_id
1 'polypeptide(L)'
;MPYGARIIITRDHVEDLRGHGSGACLTWHEDTHQVEAVGPHTALNPSRMIITGYQGLCEMADYYAAEGHEVADDDLALDLTDIAADWRIDWPGIRAMNLQVEDLRGALADAGAYLSAAPTFMLPRHGLPQMTDYYRLAGGSRLASVTVGFGFTEPTRITAEDPDDDTQPIVDLTLGTSGTLTHAATSRLIASTVTSALNQDR
;
A
#
# COMPACT_ATOMS: atom_id res chain seq x y z
N MET A 1 14.37 -23.91 3.50
CA MET A 1 14.12 -22.56 4.08
C MET A 1 13.51 -22.80 5.45
N PRO A 2 14.11 -22.35 6.56
CA PRO A 2 13.44 -22.49 7.85
C PRO A 2 12.18 -21.62 7.83
N TYR A 3 11.04 -22.20 8.22
CA TYR A 3 9.78 -21.49 8.38
C TYR A 3 10.01 -20.37 9.43
N GLY A 4 10.24 -19.13 9.00
CA GLY A 4 10.36 -18.02 9.96
C GLY A 4 9.05 -17.82 10.75
N ALA A 5 9.08 -17.01 11.80
CA ALA A 5 7.96 -16.78 12.71
C ALA A 5 6.62 -16.57 11.97
N ARG A 6 5.56 -17.25 12.42
CA ARG A 6 4.20 -17.04 11.92
C ARG A 6 3.77 -15.61 12.27
N ILE A 7 3.21 -14.89 11.31
CA ILE A 7 2.57 -13.60 11.55
C ILE A 7 1.19 -13.91 12.13
N ILE A 8 0.90 -13.41 13.32
CA ILE A 8 -0.37 -13.64 14.01
C ILE A 8 -0.99 -12.29 14.28
N ILE A 9 -2.21 -12.10 13.80
CA ILE A 9 -2.98 -10.88 14.00
C ILE A 9 -4.07 -11.20 15.01
N THR A 10 -4.22 -10.32 15.99
CA THR A 10 -5.16 -10.47 17.08
C THR A 10 -6.23 -9.39 16.95
N ARG A 11 -7.34 -9.58 17.66
CA ARG A 11 -8.36 -8.55 17.81
C ARG A 11 -7.78 -7.21 18.31
N ASP A 12 -6.86 -7.23 19.27
CA ASP A 12 -6.23 -6.01 19.78
C ASP A 12 -5.54 -5.21 18.66
N HIS A 13 -4.91 -5.89 17.69
CA HIS A 13 -4.31 -5.22 16.54
C HIS A 13 -5.35 -4.58 15.60
N VAL A 14 -6.52 -5.19 15.47
CA VAL A 14 -7.65 -4.64 14.69
C VAL A 14 -8.23 -3.42 15.40
N GLU A 15 -8.43 -3.51 16.71
CA GLU A 15 -8.87 -2.40 17.56
C GLU A 15 -7.87 -1.23 17.52
N ASP A 16 -6.57 -1.53 17.60
CA ASP A 16 -5.50 -0.53 17.50
C ASP A 16 -5.50 0.18 16.14
N LEU A 17 -5.66 -0.56 15.03
CA LEU A 17 -5.76 0.03 13.70
C LEU A 17 -6.99 0.96 13.60
N ARG A 18 -8.13 0.54 14.15
CA ARG A 18 -9.33 1.39 14.20
C ARG A 18 -9.12 2.64 15.05
N GLY A 19 -8.42 2.51 16.19
CA GLY A 19 -8.08 3.63 17.06
C GLY A 19 -7.17 4.66 16.40
N HIS A 20 -6.26 4.23 15.51
CA HIS A 20 -5.42 5.14 14.74
C HIS A 20 -6.17 5.85 13.60
N GLY A 21 -7.12 5.16 12.96
CA GLY A 21 -7.99 5.72 11.94
C GLY A 21 -7.36 5.86 10.55
N SER A 22 -7.95 6.75 9.73
CA SER A 22 -7.56 6.95 8.33
C SER A 22 -6.08 7.31 8.19
N GLY A 23 -5.41 6.68 7.23
CA GLY A 23 -3.97 6.83 6.99
C GLY A 23 -3.08 5.84 7.72
N ALA A 24 -3.60 5.13 8.71
CA ALA A 24 -2.84 4.10 9.40
C ALA A 24 -2.84 2.77 8.61
N CYS A 25 -1.76 2.00 8.81
CA CYS A 25 -1.62 0.65 8.30
C CYS A 25 -1.32 -0.31 9.43
N LEU A 26 -1.87 -1.52 9.33
CA LEU A 26 -1.38 -2.66 10.10
C LEU A 26 -0.14 -3.23 9.41
N THR A 27 0.96 -3.31 10.14
CA THR A 27 2.26 -3.75 9.61
C THR A 27 2.86 -4.87 10.43
N TRP A 28 3.69 -5.70 9.79
CA TRP A 28 4.57 -6.66 10.47
C TRP A 28 6.02 -6.24 10.28
N HIS A 29 6.78 -6.13 11.38
CA HIS A 29 8.20 -5.78 11.33
C HIS A 29 9.06 -7.04 11.25
N GLU A 30 9.91 -7.13 10.22
CA GLU A 30 10.71 -8.33 9.96
C GLU A 30 11.66 -8.69 11.11
N ASP A 31 12.41 -7.70 11.63
CA ASP A 31 13.42 -7.97 12.67
C ASP A 31 12.84 -8.28 14.06
N THR A 32 11.75 -7.61 14.47
CA THR A 32 11.15 -7.77 15.80
C THR A 32 10.01 -8.79 15.83
N HIS A 33 9.55 -9.19 14.65
CA HIS A 33 8.38 -10.05 14.43
C HIS A 33 7.08 -9.52 15.04
N GLN A 34 7.02 -8.21 15.35
CA GLN A 34 5.83 -7.58 15.92
C GLN A 34 4.85 -7.16 14.83
N VAL A 35 3.56 -7.27 15.14
CA VAL A 35 2.47 -6.70 14.36
C VAL A 35 2.02 -5.43 15.06
N GLU A 36 1.93 -4.31 14.33
CA GLU A 36 1.63 -3.00 14.90
C GLU A 36 0.81 -2.17 13.91
N ALA A 37 -0.21 -1.48 14.43
CA ALA A 37 -0.84 -0.37 13.73
C ALA A 37 0.08 0.85 13.78
N VAL A 38 0.38 1.43 12.62
CA VAL A 38 1.32 2.55 12.51
C VAL A 38 0.80 3.61 11.56
N GLY A 39 1.18 4.87 11.81
CA GLY A 39 0.84 5.99 10.93
C GLY A 39 1.64 5.99 9.61
N PRO A 40 1.28 6.88 8.67
CA PRO A 40 1.82 6.90 7.31
C PRO A 40 3.34 6.89 7.24
N HIS A 41 4.03 7.77 7.98
CA HIS A 41 5.51 7.87 7.93
C HIS A 41 6.21 6.64 8.52
N THR A 42 5.64 6.01 9.55
CA THR A 42 6.24 4.82 10.15
C THR A 42 6.06 3.59 9.26
N ALA A 43 4.95 3.52 8.51
CA ALA A 43 4.70 2.45 7.53
C ALA A 43 5.73 2.41 6.40
N LEU A 44 6.50 3.49 6.20
CA LEU A 44 7.50 3.59 5.13
C LEU A 44 8.79 2.81 5.42
N ASN A 45 9.00 2.36 6.65
CA ASN A 45 10.19 1.58 7.01
C ASN A 45 10.31 0.35 6.08
N PRO A 46 11.42 0.21 5.33
CA PRO A 46 11.56 -0.87 4.35
C PRO A 46 11.48 -2.29 4.93
N SER A 47 11.72 -2.44 6.23
CA SER A 47 11.66 -3.72 6.97
C SER A 47 10.26 -4.01 7.53
N ARG A 48 9.26 -3.17 7.23
CA ARG A 48 7.86 -3.40 7.59
C ARG A 48 7.07 -3.86 6.38
N MET A 49 6.43 -5.01 6.53
CA MET A 49 5.42 -5.50 5.59
C MET A 49 4.09 -4.87 5.91
N ILE A 50 3.45 -4.24 4.93
CA ILE A 50 2.07 -3.75 5.07
C ILE A 50 1.14 -4.94 4.87
N ILE A 51 0.24 -5.16 5.83
CA ILE A 51 -0.77 -6.22 5.76
C ILE A 51 -2.07 -5.64 5.22
N THR A 52 -2.55 -4.55 5.83
CA THR A 52 -3.74 -3.83 5.38
C THR A 52 -3.70 -2.38 5.85
N GLY A 53 -4.38 -1.48 5.14
CA GLY A 53 -4.66 -0.12 5.62
C GLY A 53 -5.96 -0.06 6.40
N TYR A 54 -6.20 1.02 7.15
CA TYR A 54 -7.47 1.28 7.81
C TYR A 54 -8.66 1.17 6.85
N GLN A 55 -8.52 1.74 5.65
CA GLN A 55 -9.58 1.69 4.64
C GLN A 55 -9.83 0.26 4.12
N GLY A 56 -8.77 -0.52 3.88
CA GLY A 56 -8.91 -1.93 3.50
C GLY A 56 -9.57 -2.77 4.59
N LEU A 57 -9.33 -2.46 5.87
CA LEU A 57 -10.06 -3.07 7.00
C LEU A 57 -11.54 -2.72 6.97
N CYS A 58 -11.90 -1.46 6.70
CA CYS A 58 -13.29 -1.03 6.56
C CYS A 58 -13.98 -1.73 5.37
N GLU A 59 -13.33 -1.76 4.21
CA GLU A 59 -13.86 -2.43 3.01
C GLU A 59 -14.09 -3.93 3.24
N MET A 60 -13.20 -4.60 3.97
CA MET A 60 -13.38 -6.01 4.35
C MET A 60 -14.55 -6.19 5.33
N ALA A 61 -14.73 -5.29 6.31
CA ALA A 61 -15.87 -5.33 7.21
C ALA A 61 -17.20 -5.07 6.47
N ASP A 62 -17.22 -4.14 5.52
CA ASP A 62 -18.38 -3.81 4.69
C ASP A 62 -18.77 -4.98 3.78
N TYR A 63 -17.77 -5.69 3.22
CA TYR A 63 -17.98 -6.91 2.43
C TYR A 63 -18.75 -7.97 3.24
N TYR A 64 -18.31 -8.23 4.47
CA TYR A 64 -18.99 -9.18 5.36
C TYR A 64 -20.41 -8.75 5.73
N ALA A 65 -20.61 -7.46 6.01
CA ALA A 65 -21.94 -6.91 6.29
C ALA A 65 -22.89 -7.07 5.09
N ALA A 66 -22.39 -6.88 3.86
CA ALA A 66 -23.16 -7.07 2.64
C ALA A 66 -23.55 -8.54 2.40
N GLU A 67 -22.74 -9.49 2.83
CA GLU A 67 -23.07 -10.93 2.83
C GLU A 67 -24.04 -11.33 3.96
N GLY A 68 -24.41 -10.39 4.84
CA GLY A 68 -25.35 -10.62 5.95
C GLY A 68 -24.70 -11.27 7.17
N HIS A 69 -23.37 -11.22 7.27
CA HIS A 69 -22.62 -11.72 8.41
C HIS A 69 -22.28 -10.57 9.37
N GLU A 70 -22.66 -10.71 10.63
CA GLU A 70 -22.15 -9.84 11.70
C GLU A 70 -20.73 -10.29 12.02
N VAL A 71 -19.75 -9.51 11.61
CA VAL A 71 -18.33 -9.86 11.76
C VAL A 71 -17.74 -9.20 12.99
N ALA A 72 -17.18 -10.05 13.86
CA ALA A 72 -16.42 -9.60 15.01
C ALA A 72 -14.97 -9.30 14.62
N ASP A 73 -14.30 -8.48 15.42
CA ASP A 73 -12.88 -8.15 15.19
C ASP A 73 -11.97 -9.40 15.26
N ASP A 74 -12.41 -10.45 15.97
CA ASP A 74 -11.73 -11.75 15.97
C ASP A 74 -11.78 -12.45 14.59
N ASP A 75 -12.89 -12.32 13.86
CA ASP A 75 -13.03 -12.90 12.51
C ASP A 75 -12.13 -12.13 11.52
N LEU A 76 -12.15 -10.80 11.59
CA LEU A 76 -11.25 -9.96 10.78
C LEU A 76 -9.77 -10.27 11.06
N ALA A 77 -9.40 -10.50 12.32
CA ALA A 77 -8.03 -10.83 12.71
C ALA A 77 -7.59 -12.20 12.16
N LEU A 78 -8.49 -13.18 12.09
CA LEU A 78 -8.23 -14.48 11.49
C LEU A 78 -7.97 -14.35 9.98
N ASP A 79 -8.83 -13.64 9.26
CA ASP A 79 -8.65 -13.45 7.82
C ASP A 79 -7.36 -12.69 7.49
N LEU A 80 -7.07 -11.63 8.24
CA LEU A 80 -5.83 -10.90 8.07
C LEU A 80 -4.61 -11.78 8.36
N THR A 81 -4.71 -12.72 9.31
CA THR A 81 -3.63 -13.67 9.61
C THR A 81 -3.35 -14.57 8.40
N ASP A 82 -4.39 -15.04 7.73
CA ASP A 82 -4.28 -15.87 6.53
C ASP A 82 -3.75 -15.05 5.34
N ILE A 83 -4.29 -13.85 5.12
CA ILE A 83 -3.81 -12.89 4.11
C ILE A 83 -2.32 -12.56 4.34
N ALA A 84 -1.91 -12.29 5.58
CA ALA A 84 -0.50 -12.02 5.90
C ALA A 84 0.41 -13.23 5.64
N ALA A 85 -0.10 -14.44 5.80
CA ALA A 85 0.65 -15.66 5.48
C ALA A 85 0.89 -15.79 3.97
N ASP A 86 -0.09 -15.41 3.14
CA ASP A 86 0.03 -15.40 1.69
C ASP A 86 1.03 -14.33 1.22
N TRP A 87 0.91 -13.09 1.70
CA TRP A 87 1.83 -11.99 1.36
C TRP A 87 3.29 -12.29 1.68
N ARG A 88 3.52 -13.15 2.67
CA ARG A 88 4.86 -13.53 3.10
C ARG A 88 5.69 -14.21 2.00
N ILE A 89 5.03 -14.84 1.02
CA ILE A 89 5.69 -15.45 -0.14
C ILE A 89 6.37 -14.38 -0.99
N ASP A 90 5.68 -13.25 -1.20
CA ASP A 90 6.15 -12.13 -2.03
C ASP A 90 7.01 -11.12 -1.24
N TRP A 91 6.99 -11.20 0.10
CA TRP A 91 7.70 -10.27 0.99
C TRP A 91 9.17 -10.02 0.62
N PRO A 92 10.01 -11.03 0.27
CA PRO A 92 11.39 -10.75 -0.11
C PRO A 92 11.52 -9.83 -1.33
N GLY A 93 10.62 -9.97 -2.30
CA GLY A 93 10.55 -9.12 -3.49
C GLY A 93 10.06 -7.71 -3.13
N ILE A 94 8.98 -7.63 -2.36
CA ILE A 94 8.41 -6.37 -1.86
C ILE A 94 9.44 -5.60 -1.02
N ARG A 95 10.16 -6.26 -0.11
CA ARG A 95 11.21 -5.67 0.72
C ARG A 95 12.33 -5.05 -0.12
N ALA A 96 12.76 -5.73 -1.18
CA ALA A 96 13.77 -5.19 -2.09
C ALA A 96 13.26 -3.94 -2.83
N MET A 97 11.98 -3.94 -3.22
CA MET A 97 11.33 -2.80 -3.86
C MET A 97 11.05 -1.64 -2.88
N ASN A 98 10.73 -1.92 -1.62
CA ASN A 98 10.51 -0.92 -0.56
C ASN A 98 11.71 0.01 -0.40
N LEU A 99 12.94 -0.52 -0.48
CA LEU A 99 14.18 0.28 -0.44
C LEU A 99 14.29 1.26 -1.61
N GLN A 100 13.70 0.94 -2.76
CA GLN A 100 13.71 1.81 -3.93
C GLN A 100 12.64 2.88 -3.83
N VAL A 101 11.49 2.60 -3.23
CA VAL A 101 10.37 3.56 -3.17
C VAL A 101 10.32 4.39 -1.90
N GLU A 102 11.30 4.25 -0.99
CA GLU A 102 11.30 4.97 0.29
C GLU A 102 11.19 6.50 0.09
N ASP A 103 11.99 7.07 -0.81
CA ASP A 103 11.93 8.50 -1.17
C ASP A 103 10.55 8.91 -1.75
N LEU A 104 9.97 8.06 -2.59
CA LEU A 104 8.68 8.29 -3.23
C LEU A 104 7.55 8.27 -2.19
N ARG A 105 7.52 7.22 -1.38
CA ARG A 105 6.58 7.07 -0.27
C ARG A 105 6.69 8.21 0.73
N GLY A 106 7.92 8.66 1.03
CA GLY A 106 8.16 9.82 1.88
C GLY A 106 7.56 11.10 1.28
N ALA A 107 7.84 11.36 0.00
CA ALA A 107 7.27 12.51 -0.70
C ALA A 107 5.73 12.49 -0.78
N LEU A 108 5.13 11.30 -0.91
CA LEU A 108 3.68 11.11 -0.89
C LEU A 108 3.08 11.34 0.50
N ALA A 109 3.70 10.77 1.54
CA ALA A 109 3.28 10.97 2.93
C ALA A 109 3.35 12.45 3.33
N ASP A 110 4.40 13.16 2.91
CA ASP A 110 4.55 14.60 3.12
C ASP A 110 3.50 15.42 2.37
N ALA A 111 3.01 14.91 1.24
CA ALA A 111 1.90 15.51 0.47
C ALA A 111 0.50 15.12 1.02
N GLY A 112 0.43 14.33 2.09
CA GLY A 112 -0.82 13.86 2.70
C GLY A 112 -1.46 12.66 2.00
N ALA A 113 -0.74 12.01 1.07
CA ALA A 113 -1.14 10.75 0.46
C ALA A 113 -0.56 9.57 1.27
N TYR A 114 -1.40 8.62 1.64
CA TYR A 114 -1.01 7.47 2.47
C TYR A 114 -1.30 6.14 1.76
N LEU A 115 -0.57 5.10 2.15
CA LEU A 115 -0.77 3.75 1.65
C LEU A 115 -2.10 3.18 2.15
N SER A 116 -2.95 2.71 1.24
CA SER A 116 -4.29 2.22 1.55
C SER A 116 -4.38 0.70 1.66
N ALA A 117 -3.44 -0.02 1.05
CA ALA A 117 -3.42 -1.48 0.99
C ALA A 117 -1.98 -2.03 0.94
N ALA A 118 -1.85 -3.34 1.11
CA ALA A 118 -0.59 -4.03 0.87
C ALA A 118 -0.13 -3.86 -0.60
N PRO A 119 1.16 -3.61 -0.85
CA PRO A 119 1.66 -3.48 -2.20
C PRO A 119 1.66 -4.84 -2.91
N THR A 120 1.43 -4.81 -4.23
CA THR A 120 1.54 -6.02 -5.06
C THR A 120 2.90 -6.09 -5.75
N PHE A 121 3.48 -7.28 -5.79
CA PHE A 121 4.75 -7.55 -6.45
C PHE A 121 4.54 -8.38 -7.72
N MET A 122 5.24 -8.01 -8.78
CA MET A 122 5.16 -8.70 -10.05
C MET A 122 6.55 -8.95 -10.63
N LEU A 123 6.78 -10.19 -11.05
CA LEU A 123 7.92 -10.58 -11.88
C LEU A 123 7.44 -10.76 -13.33
N PRO A 124 7.56 -9.74 -14.19
CA PRO A 124 7.09 -9.86 -15.56
C PRO A 124 7.96 -10.87 -16.34
N ARG A 125 7.38 -11.47 -17.41
CA ARG A 125 8.12 -12.40 -18.29
C ARG A 125 9.31 -11.73 -18.99
N HIS A 126 9.21 -10.42 -19.20
CA HIS A 126 10.24 -9.55 -19.76
C HIS A 126 10.26 -8.26 -18.95
N GLY A 127 11.45 -7.72 -18.70
CA GLY A 127 11.62 -6.51 -17.91
C GLY A 127 12.12 -6.79 -16.50
N LEU A 128 12.13 -5.74 -15.69
CA LEU A 128 12.58 -5.79 -14.30
C LEU A 128 11.41 -6.06 -13.34
N PRO A 129 11.68 -6.47 -12.09
CA PRO A 129 10.64 -6.59 -11.08
C PRO A 129 9.85 -5.27 -10.93
N GLN A 130 8.54 -5.40 -10.76
CA GLN A 130 7.62 -4.28 -10.59
C GLN A 130 6.89 -4.38 -9.26
N MET A 131 6.54 -3.23 -8.70
CA MET A 131 5.70 -3.13 -7.50
C MET A 131 4.62 -2.08 -7.73
N THR A 132 3.39 -2.39 -7.30
CA THR A 132 2.29 -1.43 -7.28
C THR A 132 1.93 -1.09 -5.85
N ASP A 133 2.05 0.20 -5.54
CA ASP A 133 1.54 0.78 -4.30
C ASP A 133 0.17 1.41 -4.53
N TYR A 134 -0.66 1.42 -3.50
CA TYR A 134 -2.01 1.96 -3.53
C TYR A 134 -2.11 3.15 -2.56
N TYR A 135 -2.53 4.32 -3.06
CA TYR A 135 -2.56 5.56 -2.30
C TYR A 135 -3.94 6.20 -2.27
N ARG A 136 -4.25 6.83 -1.13
CA ARG A 136 -5.44 7.69 -0.96
C ARG A 136 -5.02 9.01 -0.30
N LEU A 137 -5.83 10.05 -0.47
CA LEU A 137 -5.70 11.30 0.28
C LEU A 137 -6.54 11.26 1.56
N ALA A 138 -6.11 12.01 2.58
CA ALA A 138 -6.91 12.20 3.79
C ALA A 138 -8.28 12.82 3.46
N GLY A 139 -9.36 12.10 3.77
CA GLY A 139 -10.73 12.52 3.47
C GLY A 139 -11.16 12.37 2.01
N GLY A 140 -10.33 11.79 1.14
CA GLY A 140 -10.69 11.48 -0.25
C GLY A 140 -11.16 10.04 -0.44
N SER A 141 -12.13 9.83 -1.32
CA SER A 141 -12.64 8.50 -1.70
C SER A 141 -11.87 7.86 -2.86
N ARG A 142 -11.05 8.61 -3.59
CA ARG A 142 -10.32 8.10 -4.75
C ARG A 142 -9.11 7.27 -4.37
N LEU A 143 -8.83 6.27 -5.20
CA LEU A 143 -7.68 5.39 -5.08
C LEU A 143 -6.72 5.64 -6.24
N ALA A 144 -5.43 5.76 -5.95
CA ALA A 144 -4.39 5.79 -6.97
C ALA A 144 -3.52 4.54 -6.87
N SER A 145 -3.33 3.85 -8.00
CA SER A 145 -2.36 2.77 -8.12
C SER A 145 -1.10 3.29 -8.80
N VAL A 146 0.06 3.07 -8.19
CA VAL A 146 1.36 3.55 -8.66
C VAL A 146 2.28 2.36 -8.88
N THR A 147 2.45 1.98 -10.14
CA THR A 147 3.33 0.87 -10.53
C THR A 147 4.70 1.39 -10.92
N VAL A 148 5.72 0.92 -10.21
CA VAL A 148 7.12 1.27 -10.45
C VAL A 148 7.94 0.03 -10.82
N GLY A 149 8.86 0.18 -11.76
CA GLY A 149 9.90 -0.82 -12.02
C GLY A 149 11.11 -0.63 -11.10
N PHE A 150 11.89 -1.69 -10.91
CA PHE A 150 13.11 -1.67 -10.09
C PHE A 150 14.04 -0.50 -10.48
N GLY A 151 14.39 0.35 -9.53
CA GLY A 151 15.26 1.51 -9.74
C GLY A 151 14.67 2.60 -10.65
N PHE A 152 13.36 2.62 -10.87
CA PHE A 152 12.67 3.55 -11.78
C PHE A 152 13.25 3.53 -13.21
N THR A 153 13.79 2.38 -13.65
CA THR A 153 14.37 2.24 -15.00
C THR A 153 13.30 2.10 -16.08
N GLU A 154 12.12 1.63 -15.70
CA GLU A 154 10.94 1.55 -16.55
C GLU A 154 9.99 2.71 -16.21
N PRO A 155 9.19 3.19 -17.17
CA PRO A 155 8.22 4.25 -16.91
C PRO A 155 7.29 3.91 -15.75
N THR A 156 7.08 4.87 -14.85
CA THR A 156 6.11 4.72 -13.76
C THR A 156 4.70 4.88 -14.29
N ARG A 157 3.83 3.90 -14.04
CA ARG A 157 2.40 4.00 -14.36
C ARG A 157 1.64 4.50 -13.13
N ILE A 158 0.75 5.46 -13.35
CA ILE A 158 -0.14 6.01 -12.33
C ILE A 158 -1.54 5.89 -12.87
N THR A 159 -2.39 5.12 -12.20
CA THR A 159 -3.82 5.12 -12.45
C THR A 159 -4.54 5.71 -11.25
N ALA A 160 -5.62 6.45 -11.46
CA ALA A 160 -6.52 6.87 -10.41
C ALA A 160 -7.96 6.51 -10.79
N GLU A 161 -8.69 5.98 -9.83
CA GLU A 161 -10.05 5.50 -10.00
C GLU A 161 -10.95 5.98 -8.85
N ASP A 162 -12.22 6.13 -9.16
CA ASP A 162 -13.26 6.34 -8.17
C ASP A 162 -13.86 4.97 -7.85
N PRO A 163 -13.77 4.48 -6.60
CA PRO A 163 -14.37 3.20 -6.23
C PRO A 163 -15.90 3.16 -6.45
N ASP A 164 -16.56 4.31 -6.60
CA ASP A 164 -18.00 4.37 -6.92
C ASP A 164 -18.29 4.32 -8.44
N ASP A 165 -17.28 4.43 -9.31
CA ASP A 165 -17.39 4.37 -10.77
C ASP A 165 -16.30 3.47 -11.39
N ASP A 166 -16.60 2.17 -11.43
CA ASP A 166 -15.73 1.13 -12.01
C ASP A 166 -15.66 1.13 -13.55
N THR A 167 -16.25 2.11 -14.25
CA THR A 167 -16.36 2.02 -15.71
C THR A 167 -15.06 2.33 -16.45
N GLN A 168 -14.26 3.31 -15.99
CA GLN A 168 -12.93 3.65 -16.52
C GLN A 168 -12.07 4.39 -15.47
N PRO A 169 -10.73 4.26 -15.50
CA PRO A 169 -9.86 5.07 -14.67
C PRO A 169 -10.03 6.56 -15.04
N ILE A 170 -10.19 7.42 -14.03
CA ILE A 170 -10.26 8.88 -14.20
C ILE A 170 -8.94 9.40 -14.79
N VAL A 171 -7.83 8.77 -14.40
CA VAL A 171 -6.48 9.11 -14.85
C VAL A 171 -5.71 7.83 -15.17
N ASP A 172 -5.08 7.76 -16.35
CA ASP A 172 -4.05 6.76 -16.69
C ASP A 172 -2.85 7.49 -17.30
N LEU A 173 -1.78 7.61 -16.52
CA LEU A 173 -0.58 8.36 -16.87
C LEU A 173 0.63 7.44 -16.85
N THR A 174 1.53 7.64 -17.81
CA THR A 174 2.85 7.01 -17.82
C THR A 174 3.91 8.09 -17.75
N LEU A 175 4.69 8.09 -16.68
CA LEU A 175 5.77 9.05 -16.45
C LEU A 175 7.10 8.42 -16.88
N GLY A 176 7.68 8.95 -17.96
CA GLY A 176 9.04 8.59 -18.37
C GLY A 176 10.08 9.19 -17.42
N THR A 177 10.80 8.34 -16.72
CA THR A 177 11.90 8.72 -15.82
C THR A 177 13.21 8.71 -16.62
N SER A 178 13.58 9.84 -17.23
CA SER A 178 14.85 9.93 -17.95
C SER A 178 16.04 9.87 -16.98
N GLY A 179 17.13 9.21 -17.39
CA GLY A 179 18.37 9.07 -16.58
C GLY A 179 19.11 10.38 -16.25
N THR A 180 18.49 11.54 -16.53
CA THR A 180 19.01 12.88 -16.20
C THR A 180 18.52 13.38 -14.85
N LEU A 181 17.41 12.84 -14.32
CA LEU A 181 16.88 13.23 -13.02
C LEU A 181 17.47 12.36 -11.90
N THR A 182 17.71 12.98 -10.74
CA THR A 182 18.07 12.23 -9.54
C THR A 182 16.86 11.43 -9.04
N HIS A 183 17.11 10.35 -8.31
CA HIS A 183 16.08 9.53 -7.70
C HIS A 183 15.07 10.34 -6.86
N ALA A 184 15.57 11.29 -6.06
CA ALA A 184 14.74 12.19 -5.28
C ALA A 184 13.89 13.15 -6.14
N ALA A 185 14.43 13.67 -7.25
CA ALA A 185 13.68 14.53 -8.15
C ALA A 185 12.57 13.75 -8.87
N THR A 186 12.87 12.54 -9.33
CA THR A 186 11.89 11.61 -9.90
C THR A 186 10.77 11.29 -8.91
N SER A 187 11.14 10.94 -7.67
CA SER A 187 10.19 10.63 -6.60
C SER A 187 9.22 11.78 -6.31
N ARG A 188 9.72 13.02 -6.22
CA ARG A 188 8.87 14.21 -6.02
C ARG A 188 7.96 14.49 -7.22
N LEU A 189 8.45 14.26 -8.44
CA LEU A 189 7.64 14.44 -9.65
C LEU A 189 6.48 13.45 -9.66
N ILE A 190 6.74 12.17 -9.41
CA ILE A 190 5.71 11.13 -9.29
C ILE A 190 4.72 11.49 -8.17
N ALA A 191 5.22 11.83 -6.98
CA ALA A 191 4.37 12.19 -5.84
C ALA A 191 3.43 13.36 -6.15
N SER A 192 3.95 14.40 -6.81
CA SER A 192 3.14 15.53 -7.27
C SER A 192 2.08 15.09 -8.29
N THR A 193 2.43 14.22 -9.25
CA THR A 193 1.47 13.72 -10.24
C THR A 193 0.37 12.89 -9.62
N VAL A 194 0.70 12.00 -8.69
CA VAL A 194 -0.26 11.19 -7.93
C VAL A 194 -1.19 12.07 -7.12
N THR A 195 -0.64 13.04 -6.38
CA THR A 195 -1.43 13.98 -5.58
C THR A 195 -2.34 14.81 -6.46
N SER A 196 -1.87 15.27 -7.63
CA SER A 196 -2.73 15.95 -8.60
C SER A 196 -3.85 15.05 -9.11
N ALA A 197 -3.56 13.80 -9.49
CA ALA A 197 -4.56 12.85 -9.97
C ALA A 197 -5.65 12.56 -8.92
N LEU A 198 -5.24 12.34 -7.66
CA LEU A 198 -6.15 12.14 -6.54
C LEU A 198 -7.00 13.39 -6.23
N ASN A 199 -6.47 14.59 -6.48
CA ASN A 199 -7.15 15.87 -6.25
C ASN A 199 -7.99 16.37 -7.44
N GLN A 200 -8.10 15.64 -8.56
CA GLN A 200 -8.91 16.07 -9.71
C GLN A 200 -10.42 16.01 -9.44
N ASP A 201 -10.89 16.64 -8.37
CA ASP A 201 -12.29 16.94 -8.05
C ASP A 201 -12.37 18.22 -7.18
N ARG A 202 -11.92 19.33 -7.78
CA ARG A 202 -12.41 20.68 -7.49
C ARG A 202 -12.42 21.54 -8.73
#